data_AF-A0A6A4ZGL9-F1
#
_entry.id   AF-A0A6A4ZGL9-F1
#
_cell.length_a   1.000
_cell.length_b   1.000
_cell.length_c   1.000
_cell.angle_alpha   90.00
_cell.angle_beta   90.00
_cell.angle_gamma   90.00
#
_symmetry.space_group_name_H-M   'P 1'
#
loop_
_entity.id
_entity.type
_entity.pdbx_description
1 polymer ?
#
loop_
_entity_poly.entity_id
_entity_poly.type
_entity_poly.pdbx_seq_one_letter_code
_entity_poly.pdbx_strand_id
1 'polypeptide(L)'
;MKLYQSLLVGATAVYALDTFSAKVLVDTKTSQCELIESIHLTQLHRAIQSTTDTLEIVTGRQNLPTADEIILPQGGDAKLQSFVEILGGSTNAVLNHLHRRCPQGALQSNKVERADAPRVAATPVVRRIVNSGDPKNRIDIVFMGDGYTASEDSRFFGDIQRLTDEMFKGDTFTQYLPLFNVWAVYVPSTQSGIGVGGKPLDTAFGLYRSGTELRGIFTSKAAYAREVCKVTGVSACDFPSLIGNDDYYGGLGGEFVIATRSPTTGTVVLRHEMGHNFGKVGEEYDGGYVYRGANSAPSVQGVTWKHWLTNSSDLREEKAVISYQEYMWHELKKGAYQVKFTSTGTFQRWGIYLSVTGADTQDSITITLDGKPLEWKTRGTKDRSFSEYRSASGGFSAGDHVLEVTGYGSFAGPIAKQLCSVEVYEYGNEDEFKMDDPEYIGAYPTWDGSSRKTFRPDNEKCLMRNMTSPQFCNVCQENMWQQFLSRVTFVDDIVV
;
A
#
# COMPACT_ATOMS: atom_id res chain seq x y z
N MET A 1 52.59 -33.74 36.42
CA MET A 1 53.14 -33.23 35.16
C MET A 1 52.87 -34.26 34.06
N LYS A 2 51.78 -34.06 33.29
CA LYS A 2 51.54 -34.66 31.97
C LYS A 2 50.51 -33.75 31.28
N LEU A 3 51.00 -32.95 30.33
CA LEU A 3 50.21 -32.05 29.50
C LEU A 3 49.43 -32.89 28.47
N TYR A 4 48.15 -32.57 28.30
CA TYR A 4 47.38 -32.96 27.12
C TYR A 4 47.63 -31.93 26.01
N GLN A 5 48.21 -32.38 24.90
CA GLN A 5 48.18 -31.66 23.63
C GLN A 5 46.83 -31.88 22.96
N SER A 6 46.03 -30.82 22.84
CA SER A 6 44.84 -30.80 21.99
C SER A 6 45.23 -30.22 20.63
N LEU A 7 45.04 -31.00 19.56
CA LEU A 7 45.17 -30.54 18.18
C LEU A 7 44.12 -29.45 17.90
N LEU A 8 44.58 -28.25 17.51
CA LEU A 8 43.76 -27.29 16.77
C LEU A 8 43.57 -27.80 15.34
N VAL A 9 42.34 -28.19 15.00
CA VAL A 9 41.89 -28.28 13.61
C VAL A 9 41.42 -26.88 13.22
N GLY A 10 42.08 -26.29 12.22
CA GLY A 10 41.72 -24.99 11.68
C GLY A 10 40.30 -24.99 11.14
N ALA A 11 39.44 -24.16 11.70
CA ALA A 11 38.16 -23.81 11.09
C ALA A 11 38.45 -22.95 9.87
N THR A 12 38.32 -23.52 8.67
CA THR A 12 38.18 -22.75 7.44
C THR A 12 36.91 -21.93 7.56
N ALA A 13 37.03 -20.60 7.64
CA ALA A 13 35.89 -19.70 7.53
C ALA A 13 35.21 -19.97 6.18
N VAL A 14 34.01 -20.55 6.22
CA VAL A 14 33.13 -20.65 5.05
C VAL A 14 32.59 -19.24 4.84
N TYR A 15 33.17 -18.51 3.88
CA TYR A 15 32.59 -17.25 3.43
C TYR A 15 31.18 -17.53 2.93
N ALA A 16 30.18 -16.79 3.44
CA ALA A 16 28.82 -16.87 2.94
C ALA A 16 28.82 -16.50 1.46
N LEU A 17 28.36 -17.41 0.62
CA LEU A 17 28.33 -17.24 -0.82
C LEU A 17 27.07 -16.47 -1.21
N ASP A 18 27.22 -15.28 -1.78
CA ASP A 18 26.11 -14.48 -2.30
C ASP A 18 25.28 -15.26 -3.34
N THR A 19 23.96 -15.13 -3.28
CA THR A 19 23.04 -15.70 -4.27
C THR A 19 22.43 -14.58 -5.10
N PHE A 20 22.49 -14.71 -6.42
CA PHE A 20 21.92 -13.74 -7.37
C PHE A 20 20.68 -14.34 -8.02
N SER A 21 19.67 -13.52 -8.32
CA SER A 21 18.44 -13.92 -9.02
C SER A 21 18.22 -13.09 -10.27
N ALA A 22 17.62 -13.68 -11.30
CA ALA A 22 16.96 -12.98 -12.40
C ALA A 22 15.64 -13.69 -12.73
N LYS A 23 14.65 -12.92 -13.20
CA LYS A 23 13.33 -13.45 -13.51
C LYS A 23 12.91 -13.09 -14.92
N VAL A 24 12.44 -14.09 -15.66
CA VAL A 24 11.90 -13.92 -17.01
C VAL A 24 10.49 -14.49 -17.08
N LEU A 25 9.64 -13.88 -17.90
CA LEU A 25 8.38 -14.45 -18.32
C LEU A 25 8.64 -15.20 -19.62
N VAL A 26 8.28 -16.48 -19.66
CA VAL A 26 8.48 -17.33 -20.83
C VAL A 26 7.13 -17.73 -21.40
N ASP A 27 6.93 -17.42 -22.68
CA ASP A 27 5.83 -17.97 -23.46
C ASP A 27 6.17 -19.40 -23.88
N THR A 28 5.41 -20.36 -23.35
CA THR A 28 5.66 -21.80 -23.54
C THR A 28 5.40 -22.27 -24.97
N LYS A 29 4.68 -21.50 -25.79
CA LYS A 29 4.35 -21.85 -27.18
C LYS A 29 5.41 -21.33 -28.16
N THR A 30 5.89 -20.11 -27.94
CA THR A 30 6.82 -19.41 -28.85
C THR A 30 8.26 -19.46 -28.36
N SER A 31 8.49 -19.90 -27.11
CA SER A 31 9.80 -19.84 -26.43
C SER A 31 10.38 -18.43 -26.33
N GLN A 32 9.55 -17.40 -26.50
CA GLN A 32 9.98 -16.02 -26.24
C GLN A 32 10.11 -15.78 -24.74
N CYS A 33 11.12 -15.00 -24.39
CA CYS A 33 11.42 -14.57 -23.04
C CYS A 33 11.33 -13.06 -22.93
N GLU A 34 10.63 -12.58 -21.91
CA GLU A 34 10.61 -11.19 -21.49
C GLU A 34 11.33 -11.07 -20.14
N LEU A 35 12.28 -10.14 -20.03
CA LEU A 35 12.98 -9.90 -18.77
C LEU A 35 12.08 -9.12 -17.81
N ILE A 36 11.69 -9.76 -16.71
CA ILE A 36 10.83 -9.19 -15.67
C ILE A 36 11.68 -8.55 -14.58
N GLU A 37 12.73 -9.25 -14.14
CA GLU A 37 13.71 -8.76 -13.16
C GLU A 37 15.12 -9.04 -13.67
N SER A 38 15.92 -7.97 -13.80
CA SER A 38 17.34 -8.06 -14.07
C SER A 38 18.10 -8.74 -12.92
N ILE A 39 19.33 -9.16 -13.19
CA ILE A 39 20.18 -9.82 -12.20
C ILE A 39 20.39 -8.91 -10.98
N HIS A 40 20.01 -9.40 -9.80
CA HIS A 40 20.13 -8.71 -8.52
C HIS A 40 20.55 -9.69 -7.41
N LEU A 41 21.06 -9.17 -6.30
CA LEU A 41 21.36 -9.97 -5.11
C LEU A 41 20.04 -10.39 -4.43
N THR A 42 19.91 -11.65 -4.05
CA THR A 42 18.71 -12.20 -3.39
C THR A 42 19.07 -12.97 -2.11
N GLN A 43 18.06 -13.50 -1.41
CA GLN A 43 18.25 -14.32 -0.23
C GLN A 43 19.09 -15.57 -0.55
N LEU A 44 19.99 -15.94 0.38
CA LEU A 44 20.79 -17.15 0.29
C LEU A 44 19.92 -18.38 0.03
N HIS A 45 20.22 -19.12 -1.03
CA HIS A 45 19.50 -20.35 -1.36
C HIS A 45 20.38 -21.57 -1.11
N ARG A 46 19.92 -22.51 -0.26
CA ARG A 46 20.69 -23.69 0.20
C ARG A 46 21.25 -24.60 -0.91
N ALA A 47 20.69 -24.50 -2.11
CA ALA A 47 21.12 -25.26 -3.29
C ALA A 47 22.29 -24.61 -4.05
N ILE A 48 22.67 -23.38 -3.70
CA ILE A 48 23.78 -22.63 -4.29
C ILE A 48 24.95 -22.69 -3.31
N GLN A 49 25.94 -23.52 -3.62
CA GLN A 49 27.10 -23.82 -2.76
C GLN A 49 28.42 -23.35 -3.37
N SER A 50 28.44 -23.04 -4.67
CA SER A 50 29.59 -22.50 -5.40
C SER A 50 29.21 -21.34 -6.33
N THR A 51 30.20 -20.52 -6.72
CA THR A 51 29.99 -19.38 -7.64
C THR A 51 29.50 -19.78 -9.04
N THR A 52 29.59 -21.06 -9.38
CA THR A 52 29.16 -21.63 -10.67
C THR A 52 27.79 -22.31 -10.61
N ASP A 53 27.24 -22.52 -9.41
CA ASP A 53 25.96 -23.20 -9.24
C ASP A 53 24.82 -22.33 -9.78
N THR A 54 23.82 -22.96 -10.37
CA THR A 54 22.56 -22.33 -10.77
C THR A 54 21.37 -23.21 -10.43
N LEU A 55 20.23 -22.57 -10.17
CA LEU A 55 18.94 -23.23 -9.94
C LEU A 55 17.84 -22.49 -10.71
N GLU A 56 17.00 -23.24 -11.41
CA GLU A 56 15.83 -22.70 -12.10
C GLU A 56 14.55 -23.07 -11.34
N ILE A 57 13.70 -22.08 -11.08
CA ILE A 57 12.40 -22.23 -10.45
C ILE A 57 11.34 -21.78 -11.45
N VAL A 58 10.41 -22.68 -11.80
CA VAL A 58 9.35 -22.40 -12.78
C VAL A 58 8.01 -22.34 -12.07
N THR A 59 7.30 -21.23 -12.23
CA THR A 59 5.97 -21.00 -11.66
C THR A 59 4.99 -20.68 -12.77
N GLY A 60 3.93 -21.48 -12.91
CA GLY A 60 2.85 -21.20 -13.87
C GLY A 60 2.07 -19.93 -13.50
N ARG A 61 1.66 -19.13 -14.49
CA ARG A 61 0.83 -17.95 -14.25
C ARG A 61 -0.60 -18.40 -13.88
N GLN A 62 -0.92 -18.41 -12.59
CA GLN A 62 -2.23 -18.86 -12.08
C GLN A 62 -3.28 -17.74 -11.97
N ASN A 63 -2.94 -16.50 -12.31
CA ASN A 63 -3.84 -15.35 -12.15
C ASN A 63 -4.42 -14.90 -13.50
N LEU A 64 -5.72 -14.59 -13.50
CA LEU A 64 -6.33 -13.68 -14.47
C LEU A 64 -5.54 -12.35 -14.48
N PRO A 65 -5.39 -11.67 -15.62
CA PRO A 65 -4.49 -10.53 -15.75
C PRO A 65 -4.77 -9.43 -14.72
N THR A 66 -3.73 -8.83 -14.15
CA THR A 66 -3.88 -7.63 -13.32
C THR A 66 -4.26 -6.42 -14.18
N ALA A 67 -4.78 -5.35 -13.55
CA ALA A 67 -5.19 -4.14 -14.26
C ALA A 67 -4.06 -3.49 -15.10
N ASP A 68 -2.79 -3.71 -14.72
CA ASP A 68 -1.62 -3.24 -15.47
C ASP A 68 -1.42 -4.00 -16.80
N GLU A 69 -1.89 -5.25 -16.89
CA GLU A 69 -1.74 -6.10 -18.08
C GLU A 69 -2.85 -5.90 -19.11
N ILE A 70 -3.94 -5.21 -18.75
CA ILE A 70 -5.04 -4.84 -19.66
C ILE A 70 -4.63 -3.70 -20.61
N ILE A 71 -3.56 -2.97 -20.29
CA ILE A 71 -3.15 -1.73 -20.99
C ILE A 71 -2.08 -1.99 -22.07
N LEU A 72 -1.43 -3.16 -22.10
CA LEU A 72 -0.42 -3.50 -23.11
C LEU A 72 -1.03 -4.25 -24.32
N PRO A 73 -0.86 -3.80 -25.58
CA PRO A 73 -1.52 -4.42 -26.75
C PRO A 73 -0.99 -5.79 -27.21
N GLN A 74 -0.29 -6.56 -26.37
CA GLN A 74 0.31 -7.85 -26.76
C GLN A 74 0.07 -8.99 -25.75
N GLY A 75 -1.15 -9.10 -25.20
CA GLY A 75 -1.51 -10.21 -24.31
C GLY A 75 -1.68 -11.54 -25.06
N GLY A 76 -0.67 -12.40 -25.03
CA GLY A 76 -0.82 -13.84 -25.28
C GLY A 76 -1.64 -14.52 -24.16
N ASP A 77 -2.18 -15.71 -24.43
CA ASP A 77 -2.99 -16.49 -23.49
C ASP A 77 -2.19 -16.76 -22.20
N ALA A 78 -2.66 -16.23 -21.06
CA ALA A 78 -1.99 -16.35 -19.76
C ALA A 78 -1.77 -17.81 -19.32
N LYS A 79 -2.56 -18.77 -19.85
CA LYS A 79 -2.36 -20.22 -19.61
C LYS A 79 -1.13 -20.79 -20.30
N LEU A 80 -0.54 -20.07 -21.26
CA LEU A 80 0.63 -20.46 -22.02
C LEU A 80 1.90 -19.73 -21.57
N GLN A 81 1.88 -19.04 -20.44
CA GLN A 81 3.03 -18.31 -19.92
C GLN A 81 3.46 -18.80 -18.52
N SER A 82 4.76 -18.80 -18.27
CA SER A 82 5.35 -19.20 -16.99
C SER A 82 6.44 -18.22 -16.57
N PHE A 83 6.50 -17.90 -15.28
CA PHE A 83 7.64 -17.21 -14.70
C PHE A 83 8.77 -18.20 -14.47
N VAL A 84 9.96 -17.84 -14.91
CA VAL A 84 11.19 -18.59 -14.69
C VAL A 84 12.13 -17.69 -13.89
N GLU A 85 12.40 -18.08 -12.66
CA GLU A 85 13.41 -17.45 -11.80
C GLU A 85 14.68 -18.29 -11.84
N ILE A 86 15.82 -17.62 -12.04
CA ILE A 86 17.14 -18.24 -12.14
C ILE A 86 17.99 -17.71 -11.01
N LEU A 87 18.32 -18.59 -10.08
CA LEU A 87 19.25 -18.34 -8.98
C LEU A 87 20.66 -18.79 -9.38
N GLY A 88 21.69 -18.12 -8.89
CA GLY A 88 23.07 -18.56 -9.09
C GLY A 88 24.07 -17.96 -8.12
N GLY A 89 25.22 -18.63 -7.95
CA GLY A 89 26.28 -18.21 -7.01
C GLY A 89 27.15 -17.05 -7.52
N SER A 90 26.89 -16.57 -8.74
CA SER A 90 27.50 -15.36 -9.30
C SER A 90 26.62 -14.77 -10.40
N THR A 91 26.81 -13.48 -10.69
CA THR A 91 26.15 -12.81 -11.83
C THR A 91 26.44 -13.50 -13.16
N ASN A 92 27.68 -13.99 -13.38
CA ASN A 92 28.05 -14.73 -14.59
C ASN A 92 27.34 -16.09 -14.69
N ALA A 93 27.14 -16.80 -13.58
CA ALA A 93 26.41 -18.06 -13.57
C ALA A 93 24.95 -17.85 -14.00
N VAL A 94 24.30 -16.82 -13.45
CA VAL A 94 22.93 -16.42 -13.83
C VAL A 94 22.86 -15.96 -15.29
N LEU A 95 23.79 -15.11 -15.75
CA LEU A 95 23.85 -14.67 -17.15
C LEU A 95 23.98 -15.85 -18.11
N ASN A 96 24.91 -16.78 -17.84
CA ASN A 96 25.13 -17.93 -18.72
C ASN A 96 23.92 -18.84 -18.77
N HIS A 97 23.22 -19.02 -17.64
CA HIS A 97 21.98 -19.79 -17.59
C HIS A 97 20.84 -19.11 -18.33
N LEU A 98 20.69 -17.79 -18.16
CA LEU A 98 19.72 -16.97 -18.89
C LEU A 98 19.95 -17.04 -20.41
N HIS A 99 21.20 -16.98 -20.89
CA HIS A 99 21.52 -17.12 -22.30
C HIS A 99 21.19 -18.51 -22.86
N ARG A 100 21.34 -19.58 -22.07
CA ARG A 100 20.91 -20.93 -22.46
C ARG A 100 19.39 -21.03 -22.50
N ARG A 101 18.71 -20.41 -21.53
CA ARG A 101 17.25 -20.45 -21.39
C ARG A 101 16.53 -19.64 -22.45
N CYS A 102 17.16 -18.54 -22.88
CA CYS A 102 16.62 -17.52 -23.77
C CYS A 102 17.73 -17.10 -24.78
N PRO A 103 17.97 -17.89 -25.84
CA PRO A 103 19.02 -17.61 -26.82
C PRO A 103 18.77 -16.28 -27.57
N GLN A 104 19.82 -15.72 -28.20
CA GLN A 104 19.78 -14.40 -28.84
C GLN A 104 18.57 -14.23 -29.79
N GLY A 105 17.81 -13.15 -29.58
CA GLY A 105 16.57 -12.84 -30.32
C GLY A 105 15.29 -13.36 -29.67
N ALA A 106 15.38 -14.32 -28.74
CA ALA A 106 14.24 -14.77 -27.91
C ALA A 106 14.07 -13.92 -26.64
N LEU A 107 15.15 -13.33 -26.14
CA LEU A 107 15.13 -12.34 -25.06
C LEU A 107 14.75 -10.98 -25.65
N GLN A 108 13.49 -10.60 -25.54
CA GLN A 108 13.12 -9.22 -25.76
C GLN A 108 13.64 -8.45 -24.54
N SER A 109 14.83 -7.85 -24.67
CA SER A 109 15.11 -6.67 -23.87
C SER A 109 13.98 -5.73 -24.20
N ASN A 110 13.18 -5.31 -23.21
CA ASN A 110 12.28 -4.20 -23.42
C ASN A 110 13.04 -3.17 -24.25
N LYS A 111 12.50 -2.83 -25.43
CA LYS A 111 12.79 -1.54 -26.03
C LYS A 111 12.24 -0.54 -25.01
N VAL A 112 13.00 -0.33 -23.94
CA VAL A 112 13.14 0.95 -23.31
C VAL A 112 13.43 1.83 -24.51
N GLU A 113 12.44 2.65 -24.88
CA GLU A 113 12.75 3.87 -25.59
C GLU A 113 14.03 4.38 -24.95
N ARG A 114 15.13 4.35 -25.69
CA ARG A 114 16.10 5.43 -25.56
C ARG A 114 15.32 6.68 -25.94
N ALA A 115 14.48 7.14 -25.03
CA ALA A 115 14.23 8.55 -24.87
C ALA A 115 15.63 9.10 -24.73
N ASP A 116 16.07 9.85 -25.74
CA ASP A 116 17.21 10.71 -25.63
C ASP A 116 17.16 11.32 -24.24
N ALA A 117 18.04 10.84 -23.35
CA ALA A 117 18.11 11.36 -22.01
C ALA A 117 18.37 12.86 -22.18
N PRO A 118 17.45 13.75 -21.73
CA PRO A 118 17.83 15.12 -21.55
C PRO A 118 18.90 15.08 -20.47
N ARG A 119 20.13 15.28 -20.91
CA ARG A 119 21.32 15.38 -20.09
C ARG A 119 21.15 16.61 -19.22
N VAL A 120 20.56 16.44 -18.03
CA VAL A 120 20.99 16.94 -16.71
C VAL A 120 20.21 16.14 -15.65
N ALA A 121 20.68 14.94 -15.26
CA ALA A 121 20.27 14.40 -13.97
C ALA A 121 21.11 15.15 -12.92
N ALA A 122 20.55 16.19 -12.32
CA ALA A 122 21.19 16.79 -11.15
C ALA A 122 21.39 15.68 -10.11
N THR A 123 22.57 15.63 -9.49
CA THR A 123 22.87 14.66 -8.44
C THR A 123 21.79 14.74 -7.36
N PRO A 124 21.11 13.63 -7.00
CA PRO A 124 20.12 13.63 -5.95
C PRO A 124 20.70 14.22 -4.65
N VAL A 125 19.92 15.06 -3.97
CA VAL A 125 20.31 15.59 -2.67
C VAL A 125 19.68 14.72 -1.59
N VAL A 126 20.51 14.05 -0.81
CA VAL A 126 20.09 13.15 0.27
C VAL A 126 20.19 13.87 1.61
N ARG A 127 19.13 13.81 2.41
CA ARG A 127 19.15 14.20 3.82
C ARG A 127 18.57 13.10 4.68
N ARG A 128 19.17 12.89 5.84
CA ARG A 128 18.62 12.01 6.85
C ARG A 128 17.78 12.84 7.81
N ILE A 129 16.48 12.57 7.83
CA ILE A 129 15.48 13.25 8.66
C ILE A 129 15.44 12.62 10.06
N VAL A 130 15.51 11.29 10.12
CA VAL A 130 15.62 10.52 11.35
C VAL A 130 16.83 9.60 11.26
N ASN A 131 17.67 9.64 12.28
CA ASN A 131 18.84 8.79 12.44
C ASN A 131 18.78 8.06 13.79
N SER A 132 18.37 6.80 13.76
CA SER A 132 18.24 5.98 14.97
C SER A 132 19.34 4.92 15.11
N GLY A 133 20.22 4.74 14.12
CA GLY A 133 21.30 3.75 14.16
C GLY A 133 21.88 3.38 12.79
N ASP A 134 22.72 2.35 12.72
CA ASP A 134 23.25 1.83 11.43
C ASP A 134 22.11 1.23 10.59
N PRO A 135 21.96 1.59 9.30
CA PRO A 135 20.98 0.96 8.39
C PRO A 135 21.05 -0.58 8.35
N LYS A 136 22.20 -1.18 8.65
CA LYS A 136 22.31 -2.64 8.79
C LYS A 136 21.45 -3.22 9.91
N ASN A 137 21.11 -2.43 10.94
CA ASN A 137 20.27 -2.84 12.06
C ASN A 137 19.08 -1.88 12.30
N ARG A 138 18.65 -1.16 11.27
CA ARG A 138 17.46 -0.32 11.30
C ARG A 138 16.63 -0.60 10.05
N ILE A 139 15.41 -0.06 10.08
CA ILE A 139 14.50 -0.09 8.94
C ILE A 139 14.54 1.29 8.29
N ASP A 140 14.84 1.33 7.01
CA ASP A 140 15.12 2.57 6.31
C ASP A 140 13.99 2.93 5.34
N ILE A 141 13.22 3.97 5.69
CA ILE A 141 12.19 4.57 4.83
C ILE A 141 12.86 5.66 3.99
N VAL A 142 12.65 5.60 2.67
CA VAL A 142 13.23 6.57 1.73
C VAL A 142 12.13 7.34 1.03
N PHE A 143 11.88 8.57 1.47
CA PHE A 143 10.95 9.49 0.81
C PHE A 143 11.66 10.20 -0.35
N MET A 144 11.20 9.94 -1.57
CA MET A 144 11.70 10.56 -2.80
C MET A 144 10.62 11.48 -3.38
N GLY A 145 10.96 12.75 -3.57
CA GLY A 145 9.98 13.75 -4.04
C GLY A 145 9.80 13.75 -5.55
N ASP A 146 8.56 13.80 -6.02
CA ASP A 146 8.23 14.02 -7.43
C ASP A 146 7.47 15.33 -7.64
N GLY A 147 7.74 16.01 -8.76
CA GLY A 147 7.04 17.27 -9.09
C GLY A 147 7.52 18.46 -8.26
N TYR A 148 8.66 18.37 -7.59
CA TYR A 148 9.30 19.50 -6.92
C TYR A 148 10.40 20.07 -7.82
N THR A 149 10.22 21.29 -8.29
CA THR A 149 11.23 21.98 -9.12
C THR A 149 12.44 22.40 -8.30
N ALA A 150 13.53 22.82 -8.97
CA ALA A 150 14.75 23.33 -8.34
C ALA A 150 14.50 24.44 -7.30
N SER A 151 13.47 25.27 -7.51
CA SER A 151 13.06 26.35 -6.60
C SER A 151 12.20 25.89 -5.41
N GLU A 152 11.81 24.60 -5.38
CA GLU A 152 10.93 24.02 -4.37
C GLU A 152 11.68 23.03 -3.44
N ASP A 153 13.01 23.06 -3.42
CA ASP A 153 13.84 22.18 -2.58
C ASP A 153 13.49 22.32 -1.08
N SER A 154 13.37 23.57 -0.60
CA SER A 154 12.99 23.88 0.78
C SER A 154 11.58 23.39 1.12
N ARG A 155 10.65 23.49 0.16
CA ARG A 155 9.28 22.98 0.28
C ARG A 155 9.29 21.45 0.43
N PHE A 156 10.04 20.75 -0.43
CA PHE A 156 10.20 19.30 -0.35
C PHE A 156 10.66 18.84 1.03
N PHE A 157 11.79 19.38 1.53
CA PHE A 157 12.30 18.94 2.83
C PHE A 157 11.35 19.32 3.98
N GLY A 158 10.65 20.46 3.89
CA GLY A 158 9.61 20.83 4.85
C GLY A 158 8.44 19.85 4.86
N ASP A 159 8.01 19.39 3.69
CA ASP A 159 6.94 18.38 3.56
C ASP A 159 7.36 17.04 4.12
N ILE A 160 8.57 16.56 3.79
CA ILE A 160 9.04 15.29 4.33
C ILE A 160 9.20 15.35 5.84
N GLN A 161 9.70 16.46 6.40
CA GLN A 161 9.75 16.64 7.85
C GLN A 161 8.35 16.58 8.47
N ARG A 162 7.37 17.29 7.88
CA ARG A 162 5.99 17.30 8.37
C ARG A 162 5.36 15.91 8.30
N LEU A 163 5.44 15.22 7.17
CA LEU A 163 4.88 13.87 7.01
C LEU A 163 5.55 12.87 7.96
N THR A 164 6.87 12.99 8.16
CA THR A 164 7.62 12.17 9.14
C THR A 164 7.14 12.43 10.56
N ASP A 165 6.98 13.70 10.94
CA ASP A 165 6.49 14.09 12.25
C ASP A 165 5.06 13.60 12.49
N GLU A 166 4.18 13.77 11.51
CA GLU A 166 2.81 13.28 11.61
C GLU A 166 2.78 11.75 11.74
N MET A 167 3.63 10.99 11.02
CA MET A 167 3.71 9.53 11.15
C MET A 167 4.27 9.05 12.50
N PHE A 168 5.34 9.67 12.99
CA PHE A 168 6.19 9.12 14.07
C PHE A 168 6.21 9.92 15.37
N LYS A 169 5.55 11.09 15.42
CA LYS A 169 5.27 11.81 16.67
C LYS A 169 3.78 11.75 17.04
N GLY A 170 2.93 11.25 16.13
CA GLY A 170 1.50 11.04 16.36
C GLY A 170 1.18 9.73 17.11
N ASP A 171 0.01 9.16 16.88
CA ASP A 171 -0.39 7.92 17.60
C ASP A 171 -0.12 6.63 16.81
N THR A 172 0.29 6.74 15.55
CA THR A 172 0.36 5.60 14.63
C THR A 172 1.64 4.80 14.75
N PHE A 173 2.81 5.43 14.53
CA PHE A 173 4.08 4.72 14.50
C PHE A 173 5.09 5.14 15.58
N THR A 174 4.69 6.02 16.51
CA THR A 174 5.61 6.62 17.49
C THR A 174 6.35 5.61 18.34
N GLN A 175 5.68 4.51 18.74
CA GLN A 175 6.32 3.44 19.51
C GLN A 175 7.44 2.71 18.76
N TYR A 176 7.44 2.75 17.42
CA TYR A 176 8.42 2.07 16.60
C TYR A 176 9.58 2.96 16.15
N LEU A 177 9.48 4.29 16.27
CA LEU A 177 10.47 5.25 15.76
C LEU A 177 11.94 4.88 16.06
N PRO A 178 12.31 4.36 17.24
CA PRO A 178 13.70 3.94 17.51
C PRO A 178 14.25 2.87 16.55
N LEU A 179 13.39 2.10 15.88
CA LEU A 179 13.78 1.07 14.90
C LEU A 179 14.02 1.64 13.51
N PHE A 180 13.65 2.90 13.25
CA PHE A 180 13.59 3.47 11.91
C PHE A 180 14.64 4.54 11.67
N ASN A 181 15.12 4.55 10.43
CA ASN A 181 15.73 5.69 9.78
C ASN A 181 14.77 6.27 8.75
N VAL A 182 14.82 7.58 8.58
CA VAL A 182 14.03 8.26 7.54
C VAL A 182 14.95 9.12 6.70
N TRP A 183 14.92 8.88 5.39
CA TRP A 183 15.70 9.59 4.39
C TRP A 183 14.77 10.40 3.50
N ALA A 184 15.20 11.62 3.17
CA ALA A 184 14.62 12.47 2.15
C ALA A 184 15.59 12.55 0.98
N VAL A 185 15.17 12.09 -0.20
CA VAL A 185 15.96 12.14 -1.43
C VAL A 185 15.27 13.07 -2.41
N TYR A 186 15.90 14.22 -2.62
CA TYR A 186 15.41 15.25 -3.52
C TYR A 186 16.01 15.07 -4.91
N VAL A 187 15.14 14.92 -5.91
CA VAL A 187 15.51 14.97 -7.33
C VAL A 187 14.69 16.10 -7.98
N PRO A 188 15.35 17.16 -8.48
CA PRO A 188 14.62 18.29 -9.06
C PRO A 188 13.85 17.84 -10.31
N SER A 189 12.55 18.14 -10.35
CA SER A 189 11.67 17.95 -11.50
C SER A 189 11.73 19.16 -12.43
N THR A 190 11.50 18.96 -13.74
CA THR A 190 11.43 20.08 -14.70
C THR A 190 10.08 20.81 -14.60
N GLN A 191 9.02 20.09 -14.23
CA GLN A 191 7.69 20.65 -13.95
C GLN A 191 7.31 20.50 -12.47
N SER A 192 6.46 21.42 -12.00
CA SER A 192 5.86 21.35 -10.67
C SER A 192 4.52 20.62 -10.72
N GLY A 193 4.20 19.82 -9.71
CA GLY A 193 2.96 19.04 -9.61
C GLY A 193 3.05 17.64 -10.20
N ILE A 194 1.90 16.98 -10.37
CA ILE A 194 1.81 15.64 -10.96
C ILE A 194 0.82 15.61 -12.14
N GLY A 195 0.93 14.57 -12.96
CA GLY A 195 0.08 14.37 -14.13
C GLY A 195 -1.37 14.01 -13.81
N VAL A 196 -2.26 14.22 -14.78
CA VAL A 196 -3.70 13.93 -14.69
C VAL A 196 -4.19 13.39 -16.03
N GLY A 197 -5.23 12.54 -16.03
CA GLY A 197 -5.82 12.01 -17.25
C GLY A 197 -4.93 10.98 -17.96
N GLY A 198 -4.17 10.20 -17.18
CA GLY A 198 -3.25 9.17 -17.69
C GLY A 198 -1.98 9.75 -18.32
N LYS A 199 -1.71 11.05 -18.12
CA LYS A 199 -0.60 11.76 -18.74
C LYS A 199 0.35 12.28 -17.65
N PRO A 200 1.49 11.62 -17.42
CA PRO A 200 2.56 12.15 -16.59
C PRO A 200 3.02 13.53 -17.06
N LEU A 201 3.38 14.38 -16.10
CA LEU A 201 4.20 15.56 -16.37
C LEU A 201 5.66 15.13 -16.53
N ASP A 202 6.49 16.02 -17.07
CA ASP A 202 7.94 15.84 -17.04
C ASP A 202 8.46 16.12 -15.63
N THR A 203 8.41 15.08 -14.80
CA THR A 203 8.88 15.12 -13.41
C THR A 203 9.88 14.00 -13.17
N ALA A 204 10.61 14.04 -12.06
CA ALA A 204 11.68 13.10 -11.75
C ALA A 204 11.23 11.63 -11.86
N PHE A 205 10.04 11.32 -11.34
CA PHE A 205 9.44 9.99 -11.28
C PHE A 205 8.15 9.86 -12.09
N GLY A 206 7.69 10.94 -12.73
CA GLY A 206 6.57 10.93 -13.65
C GLY A 206 5.28 10.43 -12.99
N LEU A 207 4.95 10.94 -11.80
CA LEU A 207 3.72 10.61 -11.09
C LEU A 207 2.49 11.18 -11.80
N TYR A 208 1.39 10.43 -11.79
CA TYR A 208 0.13 10.85 -12.42
C TYR A 208 -1.10 10.13 -11.88
N ARG A 209 -2.27 10.75 -12.11
CA ARG A 209 -3.59 10.14 -11.96
C ARG A 209 -4.15 9.68 -13.30
N SER A 210 -4.88 8.57 -13.32
CA SER A 210 -5.57 8.08 -14.52
C SER A 210 -6.69 9.02 -14.98
N GLY A 211 -7.38 9.67 -14.04
CA GLY A 211 -8.42 10.66 -14.30
C GLY A 211 -8.36 11.81 -13.29
N THR A 212 -9.48 12.48 -13.05
CA THR A 212 -9.57 13.60 -12.09
C THR A 212 -9.88 13.15 -10.67
N GLU A 213 -10.13 11.86 -10.49
CA GLU A 213 -10.47 11.25 -9.20
C GLU A 213 -9.31 11.35 -8.23
N LEU A 214 -9.58 11.82 -7.01
CA LEU A 214 -8.62 11.75 -5.91
C LEU A 214 -8.57 10.32 -5.35
N ARG A 215 -7.87 9.45 -6.09
CA ARG A 215 -7.68 8.01 -5.82
C ARG A 215 -6.23 7.56 -6.05
N GLY A 216 -5.99 6.73 -7.07
CA GLY A 216 -4.71 6.11 -7.34
C GLY A 216 -3.74 7.08 -8.02
N ILE A 217 -2.49 7.08 -7.55
CA ILE A 217 -1.37 7.76 -8.21
C ILE A 217 -0.36 6.71 -8.64
N PHE A 218 0.09 6.81 -9.88
CA PHE A 218 0.99 5.84 -10.51
C PHE A 218 2.28 6.54 -10.92
N THR A 219 3.37 5.78 -11.02
CA THR A 219 4.65 6.25 -11.55
C THR A 219 4.90 5.69 -12.95
N SER A 220 5.36 6.55 -13.86
CA SER A 220 5.81 6.12 -15.20
C SER A 220 7.33 5.82 -15.25
N LYS A 221 8.07 6.09 -14.17
CA LYS A 221 9.54 5.97 -14.11
C LYS A 221 10.00 5.10 -12.94
N ALA A 222 9.29 4.00 -12.66
CA ALA A 222 9.59 3.07 -11.56
C ALA A 222 11.05 2.56 -11.55
N ALA A 223 11.60 2.21 -12.71
CA ALA A 223 12.99 1.75 -12.81
C ALA A 223 13.99 2.82 -12.33
N TYR A 224 13.75 4.08 -12.67
CA TYR A 224 14.58 5.19 -12.19
C TYR A 224 14.41 5.42 -10.69
N ALA A 225 13.19 5.29 -10.15
CA ALA A 225 12.94 5.37 -8.71
C ALA A 225 13.73 4.31 -7.92
N ARG A 226 13.83 3.06 -8.43
CA ARG A 226 14.67 2.01 -7.82
C ARG A 226 16.14 2.40 -7.77
N GLU A 227 16.68 2.97 -8.86
CA GLU A 227 18.08 3.42 -8.89
C GLU A 227 18.33 4.61 -7.97
N VAL A 228 17.40 5.58 -7.91
CA VAL A 228 17.52 6.72 -7.01
C VAL A 228 17.48 6.27 -5.56
N CYS A 229 16.64 5.30 -5.18
CA CYS A 229 16.59 4.85 -3.80
C CYS A 229 17.93 4.27 -3.32
N LYS A 230 18.70 3.62 -4.19
CA LYS A 230 20.02 3.04 -3.85
C LYS A 230 21.07 4.08 -3.45
N VAL A 231 20.86 5.37 -3.75
CA VAL A 231 21.81 6.44 -3.41
C VAL A 231 21.94 6.68 -1.91
N THR A 232 21.00 6.18 -1.09
CA THR A 232 21.09 6.21 0.38
C THR A 232 22.09 5.20 0.94
N GLY A 233 22.43 4.15 0.17
CA GLY A 233 23.36 3.09 0.54
C GLY A 233 22.77 1.69 0.42
N VAL A 234 23.65 0.68 0.44
CA VAL A 234 23.33 -0.74 0.16
C VAL A 234 22.28 -1.34 1.12
N SER A 235 22.15 -0.81 2.34
CA SER A 235 21.19 -1.28 3.36
C SER A 235 20.22 -0.19 3.82
N ALA A 236 20.06 0.89 3.05
CA ALA A 236 19.31 2.09 3.48
C ALA A 236 18.10 2.39 2.58
N CYS A 237 17.50 1.37 1.96
CA CYS A 237 16.36 1.47 1.06
C CYS A 237 15.42 0.26 1.27
N ASP A 238 14.89 0.10 2.49
CA ASP A 238 13.94 -0.99 2.78
C ASP A 238 12.53 -0.65 2.25
N PHE A 239 12.10 0.61 2.41
CA PHE A 239 10.77 1.08 1.99
C PHE A 239 10.85 2.34 1.11
N PRO A 240 11.05 2.18 -0.21
CA PRO A 240 11.05 3.30 -1.14
C PRO A 240 9.66 3.92 -1.24
N SER A 241 9.58 5.23 -1.07
CA SER A 241 8.32 5.98 -1.05
C SER A 241 8.38 7.16 -2.01
N LEU A 242 7.37 7.33 -2.85
CA LEU A 242 7.26 8.45 -3.79
C LEU A 242 6.24 9.47 -3.27
N ILE A 243 6.67 10.71 -3.04
CA ILE A 243 5.83 11.79 -2.55
C ILE A 243 5.60 12.81 -3.66
N GLY A 244 4.38 12.87 -4.19
CA GLY A 244 4.01 13.86 -5.20
C GLY A 244 3.78 15.24 -4.60
N ASN A 245 4.31 16.27 -5.27
CA ASN A 245 4.04 17.69 -4.99
C ASN A 245 2.61 18.08 -5.39
N ASP A 246 1.62 17.48 -4.74
CA ASP A 246 0.19 17.70 -4.97
C ASP A 246 -0.52 17.84 -3.62
N ASP A 247 -1.41 18.83 -3.50
CA ASP A 247 -2.05 19.16 -2.21
C ASP A 247 -3.29 18.29 -1.92
N TYR A 248 -3.52 17.24 -2.70
CA TYR A 248 -4.76 16.46 -2.69
C TYR A 248 -4.55 14.97 -2.48
N TYR A 249 -5.59 14.30 -2.03
CA TYR A 249 -5.64 12.88 -1.71
C TYR A 249 -5.22 12.06 -2.92
N GLY A 250 -4.40 11.06 -2.63
CA GLY A 250 -4.16 9.97 -3.53
C GLY A 250 -2.87 9.25 -3.22
N GLY A 251 -2.77 8.05 -3.75
CA GLY A 251 -1.64 7.18 -3.53
C GLY A 251 -1.95 5.76 -3.90
N LEU A 252 -0.97 4.91 -3.65
CA LEU A 252 -1.04 3.49 -3.93
C LEU A 252 0.01 2.77 -3.08
N GLY A 253 -0.35 1.61 -2.54
CA GLY A 253 0.58 0.68 -1.90
C GLY A 253 1.17 -0.33 -2.89
N GLY A 254 2.22 -1.01 -2.44
CA GLY A 254 2.96 -1.99 -3.24
C GLY A 254 4.45 -1.88 -2.97
N GLU A 255 5.26 -2.15 -4.00
CA GLU A 255 6.72 -1.97 -3.93
C GLU A 255 7.07 -0.54 -3.48
N PHE A 256 6.44 0.46 -4.11
CA PHE A 256 6.53 1.85 -3.67
C PHE A 256 5.31 2.21 -2.85
N VAL A 257 5.54 2.86 -1.71
CA VAL A 257 4.48 3.64 -1.07
C VAL A 257 4.36 4.96 -1.81
N ILE A 258 3.23 5.19 -2.49
CA ILE A 258 2.98 6.44 -3.21
C ILE A 258 1.96 7.24 -2.41
N ALA A 259 2.25 8.51 -2.15
CA ALA A 259 1.32 9.45 -1.55
C ALA A 259 1.60 10.88 -2.05
N THR A 260 0.87 11.86 -1.50
CA THR A 260 1.08 13.27 -1.82
C THR A 260 1.50 14.07 -0.59
N ARG A 261 1.95 15.30 -0.83
CA ARG A 261 2.18 16.30 0.23
C ARG A 261 0.91 16.90 0.82
N SER A 262 -0.28 16.35 0.54
CA SER A 262 -1.52 16.91 1.07
C SER A 262 -1.40 17.14 2.59
N PRO A 263 -1.71 18.36 3.07
CA PRO A 263 -1.68 18.66 4.50
C PRO A 263 -2.82 17.97 5.27
N THR A 264 -3.87 17.53 4.56
CA THR A 264 -5.07 16.94 5.16
C THR A 264 -5.16 15.43 5.02
N THR A 265 -4.60 14.87 3.95
CA THR A 265 -4.76 13.44 3.62
C THR A 265 -3.48 12.71 3.25
N GLY A 266 -2.35 13.41 3.08
CA GLY A 266 -1.08 12.77 2.74
C GLY A 266 -0.68 11.69 3.76
N THR A 267 -0.78 12.03 5.04
CA THR A 267 -0.48 11.08 6.13
C THR A 267 -1.55 10.00 6.31
N VAL A 268 -2.81 10.27 5.97
CA VAL A 268 -3.88 9.25 5.97
C VAL A 268 -3.53 8.11 5.02
N VAL A 269 -3.13 8.46 3.79
CA VAL A 269 -2.69 7.49 2.78
C VAL A 269 -1.39 6.83 3.22
N LEU A 270 -0.36 7.61 3.58
CA LEU A 270 0.94 7.06 3.96
C LEU A 270 0.86 6.03 5.07
N ARG A 271 0.11 6.29 6.13
CA ARG A 271 0.01 5.35 7.25
C ARG A 271 -0.62 4.03 6.83
N HIS A 272 -1.66 4.07 5.99
CA HIS A 272 -2.36 2.87 5.53
C HIS A 272 -1.47 2.03 4.61
N GLU A 273 -0.89 2.64 3.58
CA GLU A 273 -0.03 1.94 2.63
C GLU A 273 1.25 1.41 3.28
N MET A 274 1.82 2.17 4.22
CA MET A 274 2.96 1.72 5.00
C MET A 274 2.57 0.62 6.00
N GLY A 275 1.33 0.61 6.50
CA GLY A 275 0.77 -0.47 7.30
C GLY A 275 0.80 -1.83 6.57
N HIS A 276 0.44 -1.85 5.28
CA HIS A 276 0.59 -3.05 4.44
C HIS A 276 2.05 -3.49 4.34
N ASN A 277 2.95 -2.56 4.06
CA ASN A 277 4.37 -2.87 3.85
C ASN A 277 5.07 -3.34 5.12
N PHE A 278 4.76 -2.71 6.25
CA PHE A 278 5.32 -3.03 7.56
C PHE A 278 4.73 -4.31 8.13
N GLY A 279 3.41 -4.47 8.08
CA GLY A 279 2.72 -5.63 8.63
C GLY A 279 2.67 -6.83 7.67
N LYS A 280 2.92 -6.65 6.37
CA LYS A 280 2.61 -7.65 5.33
C LYS A 280 1.17 -8.15 5.42
N VAL A 281 0.26 -7.25 5.75
CA VAL A 281 -1.18 -7.50 5.95
C VAL A 281 -1.99 -7.06 4.75
N GLY A 282 -3.20 -7.62 4.61
CA GLY A 282 -4.19 -7.18 3.64
C GLY A 282 -5.11 -6.08 4.18
N GLU A 283 -6.16 -5.81 3.41
CA GLU A 283 -7.24 -4.89 3.72
C GLU A 283 -8.14 -5.43 4.83
N GLU A 284 -8.76 -4.51 5.57
CA GLU A 284 -9.89 -4.81 6.47
C GLU A 284 -11.19 -4.08 6.04
N TYR A 285 -11.10 -3.09 5.14
CA TYR A 285 -12.27 -2.49 4.50
C TYR A 285 -12.84 -3.40 3.40
N ASP A 286 -14.10 -3.16 3.02
CA ASP A 286 -14.79 -3.99 2.02
C ASP A 286 -14.48 -3.53 0.58
N GLY A 287 -14.56 -4.43 -0.39
CA GLY A 287 -14.34 -4.11 -1.81
C GLY A 287 -12.87 -3.99 -2.23
N GLY A 288 -11.94 -4.34 -1.32
CA GLY A 288 -10.52 -4.47 -1.61
C GLY A 288 -10.18 -5.72 -2.42
N TYR A 289 -8.89 -5.92 -2.68
CA TYR A 289 -8.39 -7.04 -3.49
C TYR A 289 -7.58 -8.07 -2.70
N VAL A 290 -7.02 -7.69 -1.55
CA VAL A 290 -6.04 -8.50 -0.82
C VAL A 290 -6.48 -8.66 0.62
N TYR A 291 -6.91 -9.86 1.00
CA TYR A 291 -7.30 -10.21 2.37
C TYR A 291 -6.40 -11.36 2.83
N ARG A 292 -5.33 -11.03 3.57
CA ARG A 292 -4.28 -11.97 3.98
C ARG A 292 -3.53 -11.46 5.21
N GLY A 293 -2.71 -12.32 5.80
CA GLY A 293 -1.82 -11.95 6.90
C GLY A 293 -2.48 -12.07 8.26
N ALA A 294 -1.87 -11.45 9.26
CA ALA A 294 -2.30 -11.59 10.66
C ALA A 294 -3.71 -11.03 10.94
N ASN A 295 -4.23 -10.14 10.08
CA ASN A 295 -5.52 -9.48 10.26
C ASN A 295 -6.65 -10.05 9.39
N SER A 296 -6.42 -11.20 8.75
CA SER A 296 -7.43 -11.81 7.87
C SER A 296 -7.55 -13.31 8.11
N ALA A 297 -8.79 -13.80 8.09
CA ALA A 297 -9.09 -15.22 8.20
C ALA A 297 -10.19 -15.64 7.22
N PRO A 298 -10.12 -16.85 6.62
CA PRO A 298 -11.11 -17.32 5.67
C PRO A 298 -12.40 -17.84 6.35
N SER A 299 -12.38 -18.05 7.66
CA SER A 299 -13.52 -18.52 8.45
C SER A 299 -13.36 -18.11 9.92
N VAL A 300 -14.47 -18.05 10.65
CA VAL A 300 -14.48 -17.79 12.10
C VAL A 300 -13.57 -18.76 12.86
N GLN A 301 -13.61 -20.06 12.55
CA GLN A 301 -12.78 -21.06 13.23
C GLN A 301 -11.29 -20.95 12.85
N GLY A 302 -11.03 -20.34 11.69
CA GLY A 302 -9.70 -20.12 11.13
C GLY A 302 -9.01 -18.81 11.54
N VAL A 303 -9.59 -18.03 12.46
CA VAL A 303 -8.94 -16.82 12.98
C VAL A 303 -7.56 -17.14 13.58
N THR A 304 -6.57 -16.33 13.21
CA THR A 304 -5.16 -16.52 13.63
C THR A 304 -4.82 -15.75 14.90
N TRP A 305 -5.69 -14.82 15.34
CA TRP A 305 -5.53 -13.95 16.50
C TRP A 305 -6.26 -14.44 17.76
N LYS A 306 -6.28 -15.76 18.00
CA LYS A 306 -7.06 -16.37 19.09
C LYS A 306 -6.71 -15.85 20.48
N HIS A 307 -5.44 -15.49 20.71
CA HIS A 307 -4.96 -14.96 21.99
C HIS A 307 -5.36 -13.51 22.24
N TRP A 308 -5.79 -12.78 21.20
CA TRP A 308 -6.30 -11.43 21.34
C TRP A 308 -7.81 -11.35 21.51
N LEU A 309 -8.55 -12.46 21.28
CA LEU A 309 -10.01 -12.46 21.38
C LEU A 309 -10.46 -11.96 22.75
N THR A 310 -11.34 -10.95 22.75
CA THR A 310 -11.89 -10.39 24.00
C THR A 310 -12.70 -11.44 24.76
N ASN A 311 -13.42 -12.30 24.04
CA ASN A 311 -14.07 -13.48 24.61
C ASN A 311 -13.77 -14.72 23.77
N SER A 312 -12.73 -15.48 24.15
CA SER A 312 -12.34 -16.71 23.46
C SER A 312 -13.36 -17.85 23.57
N SER A 313 -14.28 -17.80 24.54
CA SER A 313 -15.31 -18.83 24.72
C SER A 313 -16.54 -18.66 23.83
N ASP A 314 -16.70 -17.48 23.21
CA ASP A 314 -17.85 -17.11 22.38
C ASP A 314 -17.40 -16.58 21.00
N LEU A 315 -16.55 -17.37 20.35
CA LEU A 315 -16.06 -17.05 19.01
C LEU A 315 -17.18 -17.30 17.99
N ARG A 316 -17.76 -16.20 17.48
CA ARG A 316 -18.84 -16.17 16.49
C ARG A 316 -18.58 -15.09 15.44
N GLU A 317 -19.30 -15.14 14.34
CA GLU A 317 -19.34 -14.03 13.38
C GLU A 317 -20.13 -12.86 13.99
N GLU A 318 -19.55 -11.66 13.96
CA GLU A 318 -20.28 -10.44 14.32
C GLU A 318 -21.28 -10.10 13.21
N LYS A 319 -22.57 -10.03 13.55
CA LYS A 319 -23.69 -10.01 12.58
C LYS A 319 -23.79 -8.66 11.87
N ALA A 320 -23.38 -8.62 10.60
CA ALA A 320 -23.45 -7.45 9.74
C ALA A 320 -23.82 -7.81 8.30
N VAL A 321 -24.34 -6.82 7.56
CA VAL A 321 -24.56 -6.90 6.11
C VAL A 321 -24.20 -5.56 5.45
N ILE A 322 -23.73 -5.64 4.21
CA ILE A 322 -23.58 -4.50 3.30
C ILE A 322 -24.89 -4.34 2.53
N SER A 323 -25.64 -3.29 2.82
CA SER A 323 -26.89 -2.99 2.11
C SER A 323 -26.63 -2.19 0.83
N TYR A 324 -25.50 -1.46 0.76
CA TYR A 324 -25.01 -0.80 -0.45
C TYR A 324 -23.51 -0.52 -0.34
N GLN A 325 -22.77 -0.67 -1.44
CA GLN A 325 -21.38 -0.22 -1.54
C GLN A 325 -21.07 0.15 -2.99
N GLU A 326 -20.56 1.37 -3.20
CA GLU A 326 -20.11 1.80 -4.53
C GLU A 326 -19.06 2.93 -4.47
N TYR A 327 -18.12 2.89 -5.41
CA TYR A 327 -17.10 3.93 -5.67
C TYR A 327 -17.41 4.63 -7.00
N MET A 328 -18.39 5.53 -6.98
CA MET A 328 -19.05 6.08 -8.18
C MET A 328 -18.31 7.27 -8.82
N TRP A 329 -17.52 8.03 -8.06
CA TRP A 329 -16.84 9.24 -8.55
C TRP A 329 -17.77 10.22 -9.30
N HIS A 330 -19.01 10.33 -8.84
CA HIS A 330 -20.05 11.09 -9.53
C HIS A 330 -19.82 12.59 -9.35
N GLU A 331 -19.64 13.30 -10.46
CA GLU A 331 -19.54 14.76 -10.46
C GLU A 331 -20.91 15.40 -10.18
N LEU A 332 -21.03 16.09 -9.04
CA LEU A 332 -22.30 16.68 -8.59
C LEU A 332 -22.81 17.81 -9.49
N LYS A 333 -21.97 18.32 -10.41
CA LYS A 333 -22.40 19.26 -11.47
C LYS A 333 -23.39 18.62 -12.47
N LYS A 334 -23.40 17.28 -12.57
CA LYS A 334 -24.31 16.51 -13.43
C LYS A 334 -25.70 16.33 -12.81
N GLY A 335 -25.87 16.73 -11.55
CA GLY A 335 -27.10 16.58 -10.78
C GLY A 335 -26.86 15.82 -9.48
N ALA A 336 -27.90 15.80 -8.64
CA ALA A 336 -27.92 15.01 -7.41
C ALA A 336 -27.69 13.52 -7.70
N TYR A 337 -27.05 12.83 -6.76
CA TYR A 337 -26.87 11.38 -6.82
C TYR A 337 -27.78 10.70 -5.78
N GLN A 338 -28.53 9.70 -6.21
CA GLN A 338 -29.41 8.92 -5.35
C GLN A 338 -28.83 7.51 -5.19
N VAL A 339 -28.39 7.20 -3.98
CA VAL A 339 -28.09 5.85 -3.53
C VAL A 339 -29.39 5.21 -3.07
N LYS A 340 -29.78 4.12 -3.74
CA LYS A 340 -31.00 3.37 -3.44
C LYS A 340 -30.62 2.01 -2.87
N PHE A 341 -31.17 1.68 -1.72
CA PHE A 341 -30.94 0.40 -1.05
C PHE A 341 -32.21 -0.06 -0.35
N THR A 342 -32.30 -1.37 -0.09
CA THR A 342 -33.48 -1.97 0.55
C THR A 342 -33.04 -2.60 1.87
N SER A 343 -33.77 -2.31 2.94
CA SER A 343 -33.58 -2.95 4.25
C SER A 343 -34.68 -3.99 4.50
N THR A 344 -34.30 -5.07 5.17
CA THR A 344 -35.26 -6.06 5.69
C THR A 344 -35.97 -5.60 6.97
N GLY A 345 -35.46 -4.55 7.62
CA GLY A 345 -35.92 -4.08 8.94
C GLY A 345 -35.58 -5.01 10.10
N THR A 346 -34.70 -6.01 9.89
CA THR A 346 -34.35 -7.01 10.92
C THR A 346 -33.12 -6.65 11.75
N PHE A 347 -32.29 -5.74 11.24
CA PHE A 347 -31.12 -5.21 11.93
C PHE A 347 -31.52 -4.05 12.84
N GLN A 348 -30.75 -3.84 13.91
CA GLN A 348 -31.11 -2.91 14.99
C GLN A 348 -30.23 -1.66 15.00
N ARG A 349 -29.23 -1.63 14.12
CA ARG A 349 -28.21 -0.60 13.99
C ARG A 349 -27.80 -0.45 12.55
N TRP A 350 -27.24 0.71 12.21
CA TRP A 350 -26.71 0.96 10.87
C TRP A 350 -25.56 1.96 10.88
N GLY A 351 -24.79 1.95 9.79
CA GLY A 351 -23.72 2.90 9.52
C GLY A 351 -23.73 3.31 8.06
N ILE A 352 -23.57 4.60 7.79
CA ILE A 352 -23.36 5.16 6.44
C ILE A 352 -22.02 5.86 6.43
N TYR A 353 -21.15 5.44 5.52
CA TYR A 353 -19.83 6.02 5.30
C TYR A 353 -19.79 6.56 3.89
N LEU A 354 -19.38 7.82 3.74
CA LEU A 354 -19.26 8.41 2.41
C LEU A 354 -18.06 9.33 2.33
N SER A 355 -17.56 9.51 1.11
CA SER A 355 -16.47 10.45 0.86
C SER A 355 -16.81 11.40 -0.29
N VAL A 356 -16.35 12.65 -0.14
CA VAL A 356 -16.57 13.71 -1.12
C VAL A 356 -15.31 14.52 -1.35
N THR A 357 -15.17 15.07 -2.55
CA THR A 357 -14.09 16.00 -2.93
C THR A 357 -14.68 17.34 -3.37
N GLY A 358 -13.87 18.39 -3.38
CA GLY A 358 -14.26 19.70 -3.92
C GLY A 358 -15.38 20.40 -3.12
N ALA A 359 -15.63 19.99 -1.88
CA ALA A 359 -16.67 20.53 -0.99
C ALA A 359 -16.03 21.27 0.20
N ASP A 360 -15.45 22.44 -0.06
CA ASP A 360 -14.69 23.23 0.90
C ASP A 360 -15.56 24.09 1.84
N THR A 361 -16.81 24.36 1.48
CA THR A 361 -17.73 25.16 2.30
C THR A 361 -18.90 24.34 2.83
N GLN A 362 -19.48 24.76 3.96
CA GLN A 362 -20.58 24.03 4.61
C GLN A 362 -21.84 23.92 3.74
N ASP A 363 -22.04 24.84 2.82
CA ASP A 363 -23.13 24.89 1.84
C ASP A 363 -22.78 24.21 0.50
N SER A 364 -21.58 23.63 0.36
CA SER A 364 -21.14 22.98 -0.89
C SER A 364 -21.97 21.77 -1.28
N ILE A 365 -22.51 21.04 -0.29
CA ILE A 365 -23.37 19.88 -0.50
C ILE A 365 -24.50 19.83 0.54
N THR A 366 -25.55 19.09 0.24
CA THR A 366 -26.51 18.56 1.23
C THR A 366 -26.56 17.05 1.12
N ILE A 367 -26.91 16.41 2.24
CA ILE A 367 -27.08 14.96 2.34
C ILE A 367 -28.42 14.72 3.01
N THR A 368 -29.25 13.88 2.42
CA THR A 368 -30.54 13.48 3.00
C THR A 368 -30.70 11.98 2.97
N LEU A 369 -31.32 11.44 4.02
CA LEU A 369 -31.74 10.05 4.11
C LEU A 369 -33.27 10.05 4.24
N ASP A 370 -33.95 9.48 3.25
CA ASP A 370 -35.41 9.49 3.12
C ASP A 370 -36.01 10.89 3.24
N GLY A 371 -35.34 11.87 2.62
CA GLY A 371 -35.71 13.29 2.63
C GLY A 371 -35.42 14.01 3.96
N LYS A 372 -34.92 13.33 4.99
CA LYS A 372 -34.47 13.96 6.24
C LYS A 372 -33.00 14.36 6.14
N PRO A 373 -32.61 15.57 6.55
CA PRO A 373 -31.21 15.99 6.53
C PRO A 373 -30.33 15.08 7.38
N LEU A 374 -29.17 14.69 6.84
CA LEU A 374 -28.05 14.16 7.59
C LEU A 374 -27.01 15.27 7.75
N GLU A 375 -26.68 15.64 8.99
CA GLU A 375 -25.75 16.73 9.26
C GLU A 375 -24.34 16.37 8.80
N TRP A 376 -23.81 17.09 7.81
CA TRP A 376 -22.41 16.97 7.41
C TRP A 376 -21.63 18.18 7.90
N LYS A 377 -20.32 18.05 8.08
CA LYS A 377 -19.45 19.15 8.49
C LYS A 377 -18.30 19.30 7.50
N THR A 378 -18.15 20.48 6.92
CA THR A 378 -17.02 20.76 6.03
C THR A 378 -15.69 20.68 6.78
N ARG A 379 -14.65 20.21 6.08
CA ARG A 379 -13.26 20.25 6.52
C ARG A 379 -12.55 21.56 6.11
N GLY A 380 -13.23 22.45 5.38
CA GLY A 380 -12.63 23.71 4.90
C GLY A 380 -11.65 23.53 3.74
N THR A 381 -11.65 22.36 3.09
CA THR A 381 -10.70 22.00 2.02
C THR A 381 -11.42 21.34 0.85
N LYS A 382 -10.84 21.48 -0.35
CA LYS A 382 -11.31 20.78 -1.56
C LYS A 382 -10.76 19.37 -1.69
N ASP A 383 -9.87 18.99 -0.77
CA ASP A 383 -9.34 17.63 -0.68
C ASP A 383 -10.46 16.61 -0.36
N ARG A 384 -10.15 15.32 -0.44
CA ARG A 384 -11.08 14.25 -0.09
C ARG A 384 -11.38 14.29 1.41
N SER A 385 -12.67 14.33 1.72
CA SER A 385 -13.19 14.28 3.08
C SER A 385 -14.07 13.05 3.27
N PHE A 386 -14.09 12.53 4.48
CA PHE A 386 -14.81 11.33 4.87
C PHE A 386 -15.83 11.71 5.95
N SER A 387 -17.06 11.26 5.77
CA SER A 387 -18.18 11.48 6.66
C SER A 387 -18.78 10.16 7.07
N GLU A 388 -19.24 10.11 8.30
CA GLU A 388 -19.76 8.92 8.93
C GLU A 388 -21.04 9.25 9.70
N TYR A 389 -22.02 8.37 9.58
CA TYR A 389 -23.30 8.45 10.25
C TYR A 389 -23.62 7.09 10.84
N ARG A 390 -24.04 7.05 12.11
CA ARG A 390 -24.40 5.79 12.77
C ARG A 390 -25.70 5.92 13.55
N SER A 391 -26.39 4.80 13.68
CA SER A 391 -27.45 4.60 14.66
C SER A 391 -27.13 3.39 15.53
N ALA A 392 -27.01 3.62 16.84
CA ALA A 392 -26.69 2.60 17.84
C ALA A 392 -27.94 1.93 18.46
N SER A 393 -29.15 2.42 18.18
CA SER A 393 -30.38 1.95 18.85
C SER A 393 -31.61 1.88 17.95
N GLY A 394 -31.47 2.08 16.64
CA GLY A 394 -32.58 1.97 15.69
C GLY A 394 -32.09 1.62 14.29
N GLY A 395 -32.51 0.45 13.79
CA GLY A 395 -32.24 0.00 12.42
C GLY A 395 -33.03 0.80 11.39
N PHE A 396 -32.75 0.54 10.11
CA PHE A 396 -33.63 1.00 9.05
C PHE A 396 -35.00 0.31 9.16
N SER A 397 -36.05 0.98 8.71
CA SER A 397 -37.36 0.34 8.55
C SER A 397 -37.31 -0.69 7.41
N ALA A 398 -38.20 -1.68 7.43
CA ALA A 398 -38.32 -2.57 6.27
C ALA A 398 -38.80 -1.78 5.04
N GLY A 399 -38.12 -1.96 3.90
CA GLY A 399 -38.47 -1.32 2.64
C GLY A 399 -37.31 -0.60 1.97
N ASP A 400 -37.65 0.22 0.97
CA ASP A 400 -36.69 0.98 0.18
C ASP A 400 -36.32 2.30 0.87
N HIS A 401 -35.03 2.60 0.82
CA HIS A 401 -34.42 3.80 1.37
C HIS A 401 -33.63 4.54 0.30
N VAL A 402 -33.59 5.87 0.44
CA VAL A 402 -32.85 6.73 -0.49
C VAL A 402 -31.94 7.67 0.28
N LEU A 403 -30.64 7.51 0.06
CA LEU A 403 -29.64 8.51 0.43
C LEU A 403 -29.38 9.40 -0.79
N GLU A 404 -29.66 10.69 -0.68
CA GLU A 404 -29.44 11.66 -1.75
C GLU A 404 -28.33 12.65 -1.35
N VAL A 405 -27.38 12.85 -2.26
CA VAL A 405 -26.33 13.86 -2.13
C VAL A 405 -26.46 14.85 -3.26
N THR A 406 -26.60 16.14 -2.92
CA THR A 406 -26.73 17.23 -3.88
C THR A 406 -25.59 18.22 -3.71
N GLY A 407 -24.99 18.66 -4.82
CA GLY A 407 -23.96 19.71 -4.82
C GLY A 407 -24.52 21.09 -5.15
N TYR A 408 -23.98 22.12 -4.52
CA TYR A 408 -24.33 23.52 -4.72
C TYR A 408 -23.08 24.40 -4.90
N GLY A 409 -23.28 25.69 -5.16
CA GLY A 409 -22.19 26.64 -5.32
C GLY A 409 -21.36 26.43 -6.58
N SER A 410 -20.10 26.89 -6.57
CA SER A 410 -19.21 26.80 -7.73
C SER A 410 -18.73 25.37 -7.99
N PHE A 411 -18.73 24.95 -9.25
CA PHE A 411 -18.12 23.71 -9.73
C PHE A 411 -16.81 23.96 -10.49
N ALA A 412 -16.29 25.19 -10.45
CA ALA A 412 -15.02 25.55 -11.06
C ALA A 412 -13.84 25.26 -10.13
N GLY A 413 -12.74 24.79 -10.69
CA GLY A 413 -11.50 24.55 -9.97
C GLY A 413 -10.75 23.33 -10.49
N PRO A 414 -9.54 23.09 -9.94
CA PRO A 414 -8.71 21.96 -10.35
C PRO A 414 -9.27 20.62 -9.87
N ILE A 415 -10.03 20.61 -8.77
CA ILE A 415 -10.65 19.42 -8.19
C ILE A 415 -12.15 19.43 -8.45
N ALA A 416 -12.65 18.36 -9.05
CA ALA A 416 -14.07 18.17 -9.27
C ALA A 416 -14.79 17.95 -7.94
N LYS A 417 -15.95 18.60 -7.79
CA LYS A 417 -16.86 18.33 -6.67
C LYS A 417 -17.58 17.02 -6.94
N GLN A 418 -17.20 15.97 -6.24
CA GLN A 418 -17.67 14.61 -6.49
C GLN A 418 -18.19 13.96 -5.21
N LEU A 419 -19.22 13.13 -5.37
CA LEU A 419 -19.49 12.03 -4.46
C LEU A 419 -18.58 10.87 -4.88
N CYS A 420 -17.61 10.52 -4.04
CA CYS A 420 -16.56 9.57 -4.41
C CYS A 420 -16.94 8.13 -4.09
N SER A 421 -17.48 7.90 -2.90
CA SER A 421 -17.94 6.58 -2.45
C SER A 421 -19.07 6.71 -1.43
N VAL A 422 -19.92 5.68 -1.37
CA VAL A 422 -20.91 5.47 -0.32
C VAL A 422 -20.95 3.99 0.05
N GLU A 423 -20.98 3.73 1.35
CA GLU A 423 -21.12 2.42 1.94
C GLU A 423 -22.23 2.49 3.00
N VAL A 424 -23.17 1.55 2.95
CA VAL A 424 -24.29 1.43 3.87
C VAL A 424 -24.26 0.05 4.47
N TYR A 425 -24.21 0.01 5.80
CA TYR A 425 -24.12 -1.19 6.59
C TYR A 425 -25.30 -1.28 7.55
N GLU A 426 -25.74 -2.50 7.81
CA GLU A 426 -26.69 -2.83 8.85
C GLU A 426 -26.07 -3.86 9.81
N TYR A 427 -26.30 -3.65 11.10
CA TYR A 427 -25.66 -4.43 12.16
C TYR A 427 -26.68 -4.95 13.18
N GLY A 428 -26.36 -6.10 13.77
CA GLY A 428 -27.11 -6.63 14.91
C GLY A 428 -27.09 -5.67 16.10
N ASN A 429 -27.78 -6.00 17.19
CA ASN A 429 -27.55 -5.28 18.45
C ASN A 429 -26.15 -5.53 19.01
N GLU A 430 -25.82 -4.89 20.13
CA GLU A 430 -24.52 -5.03 20.79
C GLU A 430 -24.17 -6.48 21.19
N ASP A 431 -25.14 -7.37 21.37
CA ASP A 431 -24.87 -8.78 21.68
C ASP A 431 -24.53 -9.58 20.40
N GLU A 432 -25.07 -9.18 19.26
CA GLU A 432 -24.85 -9.81 17.96
C GLU A 432 -23.70 -9.16 17.16
N PHE A 433 -23.42 -7.88 17.38
CA PHE A 433 -22.37 -7.09 16.73
C PHE A 433 -21.80 -6.06 17.73
N LYS A 434 -20.58 -6.29 18.19
CA LYS A 434 -19.86 -5.39 19.10
C LYS A 434 -19.42 -4.13 18.37
N MET A 435 -20.23 -3.07 18.51
CA MET A 435 -19.98 -1.76 17.89
C MET A 435 -19.46 -0.74 18.89
N ASP A 436 -19.97 -0.79 20.13
CA ASP A 436 -19.78 0.27 21.12
C ASP A 436 -18.44 0.16 21.86
N ASP A 437 -17.83 -1.02 21.87
CA ASP A 437 -16.48 -1.27 22.39
C ASP A 437 -15.44 -1.28 21.26
N PRO A 438 -14.67 -0.19 21.07
CA PRO A 438 -13.63 -0.12 20.04
C PRO A 438 -12.41 -0.99 20.34
N GLU A 439 -12.32 -1.58 21.53
CA GLU A 439 -11.25 -2.51 21.90
C GLU A 439 -11.67 -3.97 21.73
N TYR A 440 -12.91 -4.24 21.32
CA TYR A 440 -13.39 -5.60 21.15
C TYR A 440 -12.70 -6.28 19.97
N ILE A 441 -11.99 -7.37 20.24
CA ILE A 441 -11.37 -8.22 19.22
C ILE A 441 -12.22 -9.47 19.05
N GLY A 442 -12.78 -9.62 17.85
CA GLY A 442 -13.69 -10.70 17.48
C GLY A 442 -13.42 -11.24 16.07
N ALA A 443 -14.49 -11.66 15.40
CA ALA A 443 -14.46 -12.07 13.99
C ALA A 443 -15.51 -11.27 13.21
N TYR A 444 -15.12 -10.07 12.80
CA TYR A 444 -15.96 -9.18 12.00
C TYR A 444 -15.94 -9.62 10.54
N PRO A 445 -17.08 -9.75 9.85
CA PRO A 445 -17.08 -10.08 8.44
C PRO A 445 -16.56 -8.89 7.62
N THR A 446 -15.87 -9.21 6.52
CA THR A 446 -15.51 -8.27 5.46
C THR A 446 -15.56 -8.97 4.11
N TRP A 447 -15.86 -8.24 3.04
CA TRP A 447 -16.08 -8.79 1.72
C TRP A 447 -15.12 -8.18 0.70
N ASP A 448 -14.48 -9.02 -0.11
CA ASP A 448 -13.64 -8.53 -1.20
C ASP A 448 -14.45 -7.99 -2.39
N GLY A 449 -13.78 -7.42 -3.39
CA GLY A 449 -14.42 -6.92 -4.61
C GLY A 449 -15.14 -7.98 -5.46
N SER A 450 -14.99 -9.27 -5.14
CA SER A 450 -15.74 -10.39 -5.72
C SER A 450 -16.81 -10.94 -4.76
N SER A 451 -17.14 -10.19 -3.71
CA SER A 451 -18.11 -10.53 -2.67
C SER A 451 -17.76 -11.79 -1.86
N ARG A 452 -16.49 -12.22 -1.86
CA ARG A 452 -16.05 -13.32 -1.00
C ARG A 452 -15.88 -12.79 0.42
N LYS A 453 -16.55 -13.44 1.37
CA LYS A 453 -16.45 -13.11 2.79
C LYS A 453 -15.15 -13.65 3.38
N THR A 454 -14.44 -12.80 4.11
CA THR A 454 -13.37 -13.13 5.05
C THR A 454 -13.67 -12.46 6.39
N PHE A 455 -12.77 -12.64 7.37
CA PHE A 455 -12.93 -12.09 8.72
C PHE A 455 -11.74 -11.25 9.09
N ARG A 456 -11.99 -10.20 9.88
CA ARG A 456 -11.02 -9.26 10.44
C ARG A 456 -11.18 -9.15 11.97
N PRO A 457 -10.13 -8.74 12.70
CA PRO A 457 -10.12 -8.81 14.16
C PRO A 457 -10.92 -7.70 14.86
N ASP A 458 -10.99 -6.52 14.29
CA ASP A 458 -11.55 -5.31 14.90
C ASP A 458 -12.66 -4.72 14.03
N ASN A 459 -13.50 -3.81 14.57
CA ASN A 459 -14.56 -3.14 13.81
C ASN A 459 -14.14 -1.84 13.11
N GLU A 460 -13.72 -0.78 13.81
CA GLU A 460 -13.46 0.53 13.17
C GLU A 460 -12.26 1.27 13.79
N LYS A 461 -11.59 0.66 14.78
CA LYS A 461 -10.38 1.20 15.39
C LYS A 461 -9.17 1.01 14.48
N CYS A 462 -9.07 -0.11 13.77
CA CYS A 462 -7.92 -0.43 12.93
C CYS A 462 -7.85 0.45 11.69
N LEU A 463 -6.70 1.10 11.48
CA LEU A 463 -6.35 1.89 10.29
C LEU A 463 -6.49 1.09 8.98
N MET A 464 -6.28 -0.22 9.02
CA MET A 464 -6.44 -1.10 7.85
C MET A 464 -7.90 -1.25 7.43
N ARG A 465 -8.83 -0.89 8.32
CA ARG A 465 -10.27 -0.79 8.05
C ARG A 465 -10.66 0.66 7.81
N ASN A 466 -10.41 1.51 8.80
CA ASN A 466 -10.80 2.90 8.80
C ASN A 466 -9.56 3.76 8.67
N MET A 467 -9.25 4.18 7.44
CA MET A 467 -8.08 5.02 7.17
C MET A 467 -8.09 6.34 7.95
N THR A 468 -9.25 6.81 8.44
CA THR A 468 -9.32 8.03 9.26
C THR A 468 -8.90 7.80 10.71
N SER A 469 -8.88 6.54 11.17
CA SER A 469 -8.33 6.17 12.47
C SER A 469 -6.80 6.28 12.44
N PRO A 470 -6.15 6.86 13.47
CA PRO A 470 -4.69 6.86 13.55
C PRO A 470 -4.12 5.57 14.17
N GLN A 471 -4.95 4.58 14.53
CA GLN A 471 -4.53 3.43 15.34
C GLN A 471 -4.58 2.13 14.57
N PHE A 472 -3.68 1.20 14.88
CA PHE A 472 -3.83 -0.21 14.49
C PHE A 472 -4.52 -0.99 15.61
N CYS A 473 -5.30 -2.01 15.27
CA CYS A 473 -5.78 -2.98 16.27
C CYS A 473 -4.60 -3.76 16.87
N ASN A 474 -4.81 -4.37 18.04
CA ASN A 474 -3.75 -5.07 18.78
C ASN A 474 -3.10 -6.19 17.97
N VAL A 475 -3.89 -6.87 17.13
CA VAL A 475 -3.41 -7.92 16.20
C VAL A 475 -2.43 -7.36 15.18
N CYS A 476 -2.76 -6.23 14.56
CA CYS A 476 -1.87 -5.56 13.61
C CYS A 476 -0.61 -5.02 14.30
N GLN A 477 -0.74 -4.45 15.51
CA GLN A 477 0.41 -3.94 16.28
C GLN A 477 1.40 -5.04 16.65
N GLU A 478 0.92 -6.17 17.18
CA GLU A 478 1.79 -7.32 17.49
C GLU A 478 2.51 -7.80 16.24
N ASN A 479 1.77 -7.99 15.15
CA ASN A 479 2.36 -8.45 13.90
C ASN A 479 3.40 -7.46 13.35
N MET A 480 3.18 -6.14 13.45
CA MET A 480 4.20 -5.14 13.10
C MET A 480 5.47 -5.30 13.93
N TRP A 481 5.37 -5.45 15.25
CA TRP A 481 6.53 -5.73 16.10
C TRP A 481 7.27 -7.00 15.65
N GLN A 482 6.55 -8.08 15.35
CA GLN A 482 7.15 -9.32 14.87
C GLN A 482 7.87 -9.13 13.52
N GLN A 483 7.28 -8.40 12.58
CA GLN A 483 7.93 -8.10 11.30
C GLN A 483 9.20 -7.26 11.49
N PHE A 484 9.16 -6.23 12.34
CA PHE A 484 10.33 -5.38 12.57
C PHE A 484 11.46 -6.10 13.30
N LEU A 485 11.13 -6.92 14.29
CA LEU A 485 12.13 -7.71 15.04
C LEU A 485 12.72 -8.87 14.25
N SER A 486 12.12 -9.23 13.10
CA SER A 486 12.77 -10.14 12.14
C SER A 486 13.96 -9.49 11.42
N ARG A 487 14.05 -8.16 11.43
CA ARG A 487 15.05 -7.34 10.71
C ARG A 487 15.99 -6.58 11.65
N VAL A 488 15.55 -6.26 12.87
CA VAL A 488 16.25 -5.40 13.83
C VAL A 488 16.52 -6.14 15.14
N THR A 489 17.73 -6.02 15.67
CA THR A 489 18.12 -6.46 17.03
C THR A 489 18.12 -5.29 18.00
N PHE A 490 17.77 -5.54 19.27
CA PHE A 490 17.81 -4.51 20.31
C PHE A 490 19.22 -4.12 20.77
N VAL A 491 20.23 -4.92 20.41
CA VAL A 491 21.63 -4.70 20.75
C VAL A 491 22.38 -4.45 19.46
N ASP A 492 22.90 -3.23 19.30
CA ASP A 492 23.70 -2.84 18.12
C ASP A 492 25.12 -3.43 18.17
N ASP A 493 25.74 -3.44 19.34
CA ASP A 493 27.06 -4.03 19.58
C ASP A 493 27.25 -4.38 21.07
N ILE A 494 28.11 -5.36 21.36
CA ILE A 494 28.57 -5.70 22.71
C ILE A 494 30.07 -5.43 22.76
N VAL A 495 30.46 -4.30 23.34
CA VAL A 495 31.86 -3.98 23.59
C VAL A 495 32.27 -4.62 24.91
N VAL A 496 33.07 -5.70 24.83
CA VAL A 496 33.58 -6.46 25.98
C VAL A 496 34.96 -5.98 26.40
#